data_AF-A0A353RLR2-F1
#
_entry.id   AF-A0A353RLR2-F1
#
_cell.length_a   1.000
_cell.length_b   1.000
_cell.length_c   1.000
_cell.angle_alpha   90.00
_cell.angle_beta   90.00
_cell.angle_gamma   90.00
#
_symmetry.space_group_name_H-M   'P 1'
#
loop_
_entity.id
_entity.type
_entity.pdbx_description
1 polymer ?
#
loop_
_entity_poly.entity_id
_entity_poly.type
_entity_poly.pdbx_seq_one_letter_code
_entity_poly.pdbx_strand_id
1 'polypeptide(L)'
;MWRDIFVTIIQLIVASPSAWKEIDKEDKSQNDFVGRFLHPVIGIIALAAFIGGMWFTRDGGLQGALKSAIINVVSIYGGFYISSYAINEAAPRFGLSKNLARFQKFTGYSSVVVFALYMIVPFLSDFFILWLLVLYTLYVVQTGALFFLNVSAGKRLNFTLLASALIILAPAVIRGLFSFLIK
;
A
#
# COMPACT_ATOMS: atom_id res chain seq x y z
N MET A 1 9.28 4.86 17.67
CA MET A 1 9.27 5.02 16.20
C MET A 1 9.08 3.69 15.48
N TRP A 2 10.04 2.76 15.46
CA TRP A 2 9.87 1.47 14.75
C TRP A 2 8.75 0.59 15.33
N ARG A 3 8.67 0.48 16.66
CA ARG A 3 7.56 -0.23 17.33
C ARG A 3 6.20 0.30 16.89
N ASP A 4 6.07 1.62 16.77
CA ASP A 4 4.81 2.27 16.42
C ASP A 4 4.39 1.90 14.99
N ILE A 5 5.34 1.85 14.03
CA ILE A 5 5.07 1.40 12.66
C ILE A 5 4.53 -0.03 12.65
N PHE A 6 5.19 -0.95 13.37
CA PHE A 6 4.74 -2.34 13.43
C PHE A 6 3.37 -2.48 14.08
N VAL A 7 3.11 -1.75 15.16
CA VAL A 7 1.79 -1.73 15.82
C VAL A 7 0.73 -1.19 14.87
N THR A 8 0.99 -0.08 14.18
CA THR A 8 0.06 0.47 13.17
C THR A 8 -0.20 -0.50 12.03
N ILE A 9 0.83 -1.15 11.49
CA ILE A 9 0.67 -2.17 10.43
C ILE A 9 -0.20 -3.32 10.94
N ILE A 10 0.07 -3.86 12.12
CA ILE A 10 -0.71 -4.98 12.69
C ILE A 10 -2.16 -4.56 12.92
N GLN A 11 -2.40 -3.39 13.52
CA GLN A 11 -3.73 -2.88 13.79
C GLN A 11 -4.55 -2.64 12.50
N LEU A 12 -3.91 -2.16 11.45
CA LEU A 12 -4.52 -1.96 10.14
C LEU A 12 -4.70 -3.27 9.36
N ILE A 13 -3.80 -4.24 9.51
CA ILE A 13 -3.96 -5.60 8.96
C ILE A 13 -5.14 -6.32 9.62
N VAL A 14 -5.40 -6.10 10.91
CA VAL A 14 -6.63 -6.60 11.55
C VAL A 14 -7.85 -5.74 11.15
N ALA A 15 -7.63 -4.65 10.42
CA ALA A 15 -8.63 -3.68 9.99
C ALA A 15 -9.53 -3.23 11.14
N SER A 16 -8.89 -2.99 12.30
CA SER A 16 -9.59 -2.58 13.52
C SER A 16 -10.23 -1.21 13.32
N PRO A 17 -11.55 -1.06 13.60
CA PRO A 17 -12.22 0.25 13.61
C PRO A 17 -11.51 1.28 14.49
N SER A 18 -10.92 0.83 15.60
CA SER A 18 -10.21 1.68 16.54
C SER A 18 -8.96 2.30 15.91
N ALA A 19 -8.23 1.54 15.08
CA ALA A 19 -7.03 2.01 14.42
C ALA A 19 -7.31 3.17 13.45
N TRP A 20 -8.36 3.04 12.63
CA TRP A 20 -8.77 4.10 11.72
C TRP A 20 -9.26 5.35 12.44
N LYS A 21 -9.99 5.17 13.54
CA LYS A 21 -10.45 6.29 14.39
C LYS A 21 -9.30 6.99 15.10
N GLU A 22 -8.28 6.24 15.53
CA GLU A 22 -7.07 6.79 16.14
C GLU A 22 -6.30 7.62 15.11
N ILE A 23 -6.11 7.09 13.89
CA ILE A 23 -5.47 7.82 12.78
C ILE A 23 -6.25 9.10 12.39
N ASP A 24 -7.59 9.09 12.44
CA ASP A 24 -8.40 10.29 12.16
C ASP A 24 -8.29 11.34 13.27
N LYS A 25 -8.10 10.90 14.53
CA LYS A 25 -7.92 11.78 15.70
C LYS A 25 -6.49 12.32 15.81
N GLU A 26 -5.51 11.53 15.41
CA GLU A 26 -4.13 11.95 15.36
C GLU A 26 -3.97 13.02 14.29
N ASP A 27 -3.85 14.29 14.70
CA ASP A 27 -3.53 15.41 13.81
C ASP A 27 -2.05 15.38 13.36
N LYS A 28 -1.60 14.20 12.93
CA LYS A 28 -0.28 14.00 12.35
C LYS A 28 -0.22 14.74 11.04
N SER A 29 0.74 15.63 10.87
CA SER A 29 0.93 16.33 9.59
C SER A 29 1.18 15.33 8.44
N GLN A 30 0.94 15.78 7.20
CA GLN A 30 1.26 14.95 6.02
C GLN A 30 2.74 14.55 6.00
N ASN A 31 3.63 15.44 6.43
CA ASN A 31 5.06 15.18 6.54
C ASN A 31 5.37 14.09 7.57
N ASP A 32 4.60 14.04 8.67
CA ASP A 32 4.75 13.02 9.69
C ASP A 32 4.38 11.64 9.14
N PHE A 33 3.25 11.55 8.43
CA PHE A 33 2.84 10.32 7.74
C PHE A 33 3.90 9.84 6.74
N VAL A 34 4.39 10.74 5.88
CA VAL A 34 5.38 10.39 4.86
C VAL A 34 6.70 9.96 5.51
N GLY A 35 7.22 10.76 6.44
CA GLY A 35 8.53 10.54 7.05
C GLY A 35 8.58 9.41 8.06
N ARG A 36 7.50 9.19 8.83
CA ARG A 36 7.48 8.19 9.91
C ARG A 36 6.82 6.88 9.54
N PHE A 37 6.00 6.84 8.49
CA PHE A 37 5.32 5.61 8.07
C PHE A 37 5.71 5.21 6.64
N LEU A 38 5.42 6.05 5.65
CA LEU A 38 5.56 5.65 4.24
C LEU A 38 7.01 5.37 3.84
N HIS A 39 7.93 6.31 4.06
CA HIS A 39 9.33 6.16 3.68
C HIS A 39 10.02 4.97 4.40
N PRO A 40 9.87 4.80 5.73
CA PRO A 40 10.41 3.63 6.41
C PRO A 40 9.88 2.31 5.85
N VAL A 41 8.57 2.19 5.60
CA VAL A 41 7.96 0.98 5.04
C VAL A 41 8.52 0.67 3.66
N ILE A 42 8.67 1.67 2.79
CA ILE A 42 9.27 1.48 1.47
C ILE A 42 10.74 1.09 1.58
N GLY A 43 11.47 1.63 2.54
CA GLY A 43 12.85 1.21 2.84
C GLY A 43 12.93 -0.28 3.20
N ILE A 44 12.01 -0.78 4.03
CA ILE A 44 11.94 -2.21 4.37
C ILE A 44 11.62 -3.05 3.12
N ILE A 45 10.67 -2.61 2.29
CA ILE A 45 10.33 -3.29 1.04
C ILE A 45 11.55 -3.35 0.10
N ALA A 46 12.32 -2.26 -0.01
CA ALA A 46 13.52 -2.21 -0.82
C ALA A 46 14.58 -3.21 -0.33
N LEU A 47 14.82 -3.25 0.98
CA LEU A 47 15.75 -4.19 1.60
C LEU A 47 15.28 -5.64 1.43
N ALA A 48 13.99 -5.92 1.64
CA ALA A 48 13.40 -7.24 1.43
C ALA A 48 13.54 -7.71 -0.01
N ALA A 49 13.24 -6.83 -0.98
CA ALA A 49 13.39 -7.11 -2.40
C ALA A 49 14.84 -7.39 -2.80
N PHE A 50 15.80 -6.64 -2.24
CA PHE A 50 17.21 -6.82 -2.48
C PHE A 50 17.72 -8.15 -1.88
N ILE A 51 17.46 -8.42 -0.61
CA ILE A 51 17.90 -9.64 0.07
C ILE A 51 17.22 -10.86 -0.55
N GLY A 52 15.91 -10.81 -0.78
CA GLY A 52 15.15 -11.85 -1.48
C GLY A 52 15.71 -12.13 -2.87
N GLY A 53 15.98 -11.06 -3.64
CA GLY A 53 16.60 -11.18 -4.97
C GLY A 53 17.99 -11.79 -4.95
N MET A 54 18.80 -11.53 -3.91
CA MET A 54 20.16 -12.09 -3.82
C MET A 54 20.17 -13.58 -3.52
N TRP A 55 19.33 -14.07 -2.60
CA TRP A 55 19.44 -15.45 -2.07
C TRP A 55 18.28 -16.38 -2.40
N PHE A 56 17.10 -15.86 -2.76
CA PHE A 56 15.87 -16.65 -2.84
C PHE A 56 15.26 -16.67 -4.25
N THR A 57 15.93 -16.09 -5.25
CA THR A 57 15.48 -16.13 -6.65
C THR A 57 16.39 -17.00 -7.52
N ARG A 58 15.81 -17.65 -8.52
CA ARG A 58 16.51 -18.60 -9.42
C ARG A 58 17.65 -17.94 -10.22
N ASP A 59 17.46 -16.69 -10.64
CA ASP A 59 18.47 -15.88 -11.33
C ASP A 59 19.22 -14.97 -10.34
N GLY A 60 19.48 -15.50 -9.14
CA GLY A 60 20.08 -14.77 -8.03
C GLY A 60 21.41 -14.12 -8.39
N GLY A 61 21.70 -12.99 -7.76
CA GLY A 61 22.91 -12.21 -8.00
C GLY A 61 22.72 -10.73 -7.74
N LEU A 62 23.82 -10.00 -7.60
CA LEU A 62 23.80 -8.58 -7.23
C LEU A 62 22.97 -7.74 -8.21
N GLN A 63 23.14 -7.97 -9.51
CA GLN A 63 22.42 -7.24 -10.54
C GLN A 63 20.90 -7.50 -10.47
N GLY A 64 20.48 -8.77 -10.35
CA GLY A 64 19.07 -9.14 -10.24
C GLY A 64 18.41 -8.57 -8.98
N ALA A 65 19.11 -8.63 -7.85
CA ALA A 65 18.67 -8.04 -6.59
C ALA A 65 18.49 -6.52 -6.67
N LEU A 66 19.43 -5.80 -7.29
CA LEU A 66 19.32 -4.36 -7.50
C LEU A 66 18.15 -4.01 -8.42
N LYS A 67 17.99 -4.72 -9.54
CA LYS A 67 16.84 -4.55 -10.44
C LYS A 67 15.52 -4.76 -9.70
N SER A 68 15.40 -5.84 -8.92
CA SER A 68 14.21 -6.16 -8.11
C SER A 68 13.89 -5.05 -7.10
N ALA A 69 14.90 -4.56 -6.38
CA ALA A 69 14.74 -3.48 -5.41
C ALA A 69 14.23 -2.18 -6.08
N ILE A 70 14.85 -1.77 -7.19
CA ILE A 70 14.44 -0.57 -7.95
C ILE A 70 12.99 -0.72 -8.45
N ILE A 71 12.67 -1.86 -9.07
CA ILE A 71 11.33 -2.13 -9.60
C ILE A 71 10.30 -2.04 -8.47
N ASN A 72 10.53 -2.66 -7.32
CA ASN A 72 9.59 -2.65 -6.20
C ASN A 72 9.43 -1.25 -5.60
N VAL A 73 10.52 -0.50 -5.42
CA VAL A 73 10.47 0.89 -4.92
C VAL A 73 9.65 1.78 -5.84
N VAL A 74 9.94 1.77 -7.14
CA VAL A 74 9.22 2.59 -8.14
C VAL A 74 7.75 2.16 -8.22
N SER A 75 7.47 0.86 -8.16
CA SER A 75 6.11 0.33 -8.18
C SER A 75 5.28 0.79 -6.99
N ILE A 76 5.83 0.71 -5.78
CA ILE A 76 5.12 1.11 -4.57
C ILE A 76 4.94 2.63 -4.50
N TYR A 77 5.98 3.42 -4.75
CA TYR A 77 5.84 4.89 -4.77
C TYR A 77 4.88 5.35 -5.86
N GLY A 78 5.08 4.89 -7.10
CA GLY A 78 4.25 5.26 -8.23
C GLY A 78 2.80 4.81 -8.03
N GLY A 79 2.60 3.57 -7.57
CA GLY A 79 1.28 3.02 -7.28
C GLY A 79 0.55 3.80 -6.18
N PHE A 80 1.27 4.16 -5.11
CA PHE A 80 0.75 5.00 -4.03
C PHE A 80 0.29 6.39 -4.53
N TYR A 81 1.15 7.09 -5.27
CA TYR A 81 0.79 8.43 -5.76
C TYR A 81 -0.35 8.35 -6.78
N ILE A 82 -0.26 7.49 -7.79
CA ILE A 82 -1.32 7.33 -8.80
C ILE A 82 -2.66 6.99 -8.13
N SER A 83 -2.66 6.04 -7.20
CA SER A 83 -3.88 5.65 -6.48
C SER A 83 -4.45 6.79 -5.66
N SER A 84 -3.62 7.48 -4.86
CA SER A 84 -4.10 8.57 -4.00
C SER A 84 -4.65 9.75 -4.79
N TYR A 85 -4.01 10.12 -5.91
CA TYR A 85 -4.52 11.15 -6.82
C TYR A 85 -5.83 10.71 -7.49
N ALA A 86 -5.89 9.49 -8.03
CA ALA A 86 -7.08 8.99 -8.69
C ALA A 86 -8.29 8.86 -7.74
N ILE A 87 -8.07 8.39 -6.50
CA ILE A 87 -9.11 8.32 -5.47
C ILE A 87 -9.56 9.73 -5.08
N ASN A 88 -8.63 10.67 -4.87
CA ASN A 88 -8.96 12.07 -4.58
C ASN A 88 -9.78 12.71 -5.71
N GLU A 89 -9.44 12.45 -6.97
CA GLU A 89 -10.19 12.96 -8.12
C GLU A 89 -11.59 12.35 -8.23
N ALA A 90 -11.75 11.07 -7.86
CA ALA A 90 -13.04 10.39 -7.83
C ALA A 90 -13.91 10.79 -6.62
N ALA A 91 -13.32 11.35 -5.55
CA ALA A 91 -13.97 11.65 -4.27
C ALA A 91 -15.32 12.40 -4.38
N PRO A 92 -15.48 13.45 -5.23
CA PRO A 92 -16.75 14.16 -5.35
C PRO A 92 -17.91 13.28 -5.82
N ARG A 93 -17.65 12.25 -6.64
CA ARG A 93 -18.67 11.30 -7.11
C ARG A 93 -19.29 10.53 -5.92
N PHE A 94 -18.52 10.36 -4.86
CA PHE A 94 -18.91 9.66 -3.64
C PHE A 94 -19.43 10.59 -2.53
N GLY A 95 -19.56 11.90 -2.80
CA GLY A 95 -20.03 12.89 -1.82
C GLY A 95 -18.95 13.33 -0.83
N LEU A 96 -17.67 13.15 -1.17
CA LEU A 96 -16.53 13.59 -0.38
C LEU A 96 -15.91 14.84 -1.00
N SER A 97 -15.35 15.72 -0.18
CA SER A 97 -14.53 16.83 -0.66
C SER A 97 -13.12 16.34 -1.03
N LYS A 98 -12.53 16.96 -2.06
CA LYS A 98 -11.13 16.69 -2.42
C LYS A 98 -10.22 17.20 -1.31
N ASN A 99 -9.32 16.33 -0.87
CA ASN A 99 -8.26 16.65 0.08
C ASN A 99 -7.12 15.66 -0.13
N LEU A 100 -6.15 16.05 -0.95
CA LEU A 100 -5.09 15.15 -1.39
C LEU A 100 -4.31 14.56 -0.20
N ALA A 101 -4.00 15.37 0.82
CA ALA A 101 -3.29 14.88 2.00
C ALA A 101 -4.08 13.78 2.73
N ARG A 102 -5.40 13.98 2.92
CA ARG A 102 -6.27 12.97 3.52
C ARG A 102 -6.34 11.70 2.69
N PHE A 103 -6.47 11.81 1.37
CA PHE A 103 -6.49 10.65 0.48
C PHE A 103 -5.14 9.94 0.35
N GLN A 104 -4.02 10.66 0.48
CA GLN A 104 -2.69 10.06 0.58
C GLN A 104 -2.55 9.23 1.86
N LYS A 105 -2.95 9.78 3.03
CA LYS A 105 -2.98 8.99 4.28
C LYS A 105 -3.86 7.75 4.15
N PHE A 106 -5.10 7.93 3.67
CA PHE A 106 -6.03 6.83 3.44
C PHE A 106 -5.39 5.75 2.56
N THR A 107 -4.87 6.13 1.40
CA THR A 107 -4.26 5.19 0.43
C THR A 107 -3.09 4.43 1.06
N GLY A 108 -2.19 5.12 1.75
CA GLY A 108 -1.02 4.48 2.34
C GLY A 108 -1.35 3.54 3.49
N TYR A 109 -2.24 3.94 4.39
CA TYR A 109 -2.71 3.05 5.46
C TYR A 109 -3.55 1.89 4.93
N SER A 110 -4.35 2.09 3.88
CA SER A 110 -5.08 1.00 3.23
C SER A 110 -4.18 0.04 2.45
N SER A 111 -2.97 0.47 2.09
CA SER A 111 -2.00 -0.35 1.35
C SER A 111 -1.19 -1.31 2.24
N VAL A 112 -1.45 -1.40 3.55
CA VAL A 112 -0.66 -2.23 4.48
C VAL A 112 -0.55 -3.69 4.07
N VAL A 113 -1.61 -4.26 3.49
CA VAL A 113 -1.60 -5.66 3.01
C VAL A 113 -0.68 -5.79 1.80
N VAL A 114 -0.78 -4.85 0.85
CA VAL A 114 0.10 -4.79 -0.32
C VAL A 114 1.55 -4.63 0.14
N PHE A 115 1.82 -3.72 1.07
CA PHE A 115 3.16 -3.51 1.62
C PHE A 115 3.71 -4.76 2.29
N ALA A 116 2.91 -5.46 3.10
CA ALA A 116 3.30 -6.72 3.74
C ALA A 116 3.65 -7.79 2.70
N LEU A 117 2.86 -7.91 1.63
CA LEU A 117 3.16 -8.86 0.55
C LEU A 117 4.48 -8.52 -0.14
N TYR A 118 4.74 -7.25 -0.45
CA TYR A 118 6.01 -6.82 -1.05
C TYR A 118 7.21 -7.01 -0.11
N MET A 119 7.00 -7.06 1.21
CA MET A 119 8.04 -7.40 2.18
C MET A 119 8.29 -8.91 2.29
N ILE A 120 7.26 -9.74 2.20
CA ILE A 120 7.34 -11.18 2.51
C ILE A 120 7.64 -12.01 1.25
N VAL A 121 6.97 -11.72 0.12
CA VAL A 121 7.07 -12.51 -1.11
C VAL A 121 8.50 -12.66 -1.64
N PRO A 122 9.41 -11.66 -1.58
CA PRO A 122 10.78 -11.85 -2.03
C PRO A 122 11.53 -13.02 -1.36
N PHE A 123 11.15 -13.40 -0.15
CA PHE A 123 11.74 -14.54 0.58
C PHE A 123 11.04 -15.87 0.32
N LEU A 124 9.83 -15.83 -0.24
CA LEU A 124 8.94 -16.97 -0.46
C LEU A 124 8.52 -17.01 -1.94
N SER A 125 9.50 -16.89 -2.84
CA SER A 125 9.30 -16.69 -4.28
C SER A 125 8.47 -17.79 -4.95
N ASP A 126 8.51 -19.02 -4.44
CA ASP A 126 7.73 -20.16 -4.94
C ASP A 126 6.24 -20.13 -4.49
N PHE A 127 5.89 -19.33 -3.49
CA PHE A 127 4.54 -19.29 -2.91
C PHE A 127 3.66 -18.22 -3.54
N PHE A 128 3.35 -18.37 -4.83
CA PHE A 128 2.46 -17.44 -5.55
C PHE A 128 1.08 -17.29 -4.87
N ILE A 129 0.63 -18.31 -4.14
CA ILE A 129 -0.64 -18.33 -3.40
C ILE A 129 -0.75 -17.20 -2.38
N LEU A 130 0.36 -16.66 -1.88
CA LEU A 130 0.37 -15.52 -0.94
C LEU A 130 -0.29 -14.28 -1.55
N TRP A 131 -0.24 -14.11 -2.87
CA TRP A 131 -0.92 -13.00 -3.54
C TRP A 131 -2.44 -13.06 -3.40
N LEU A 132 -3.04 -14.20 -3.06
CA LEU A 132 -4.47 -14.28 -2.74
C LEU A 132 -4.84 -13.38 -1.56
N LEU A 133 -3.92 -13.18 -0.60
CA LEU A 133 -4.12 -12.30 0.56
C LEU A 133 -4.33 -10.83 0.15
N VAL A 134 -3.94 -10.44 -1.07
CA VAL A 134 -4.15 -9.07 -1.56
C VAL A 134 -5.63 -8.70 -1.58
N LEU A 135 -6.53 -9.68 -1.71
CA LEU A 135 -7.98 -9.47 -1.65
C LEU A 135 -8.44 -8.95 -0.28
N TYR A 136 -7.69 -9.20 0.80
CA TYR A 136 -7.98 -8.63 2.11
C TYR A 136 -7.88 -7.10 2.14
N THR A 137 -7.17 -6.50 1.17
CA THR A 137 -7.15 -5.04 0.96
C THR A 137 -8.56 -4.48 0.78
N LEU A 138 -9.51 -5.22 0.19
CA LEU A 138 -10.90 -4.77 0.08
C LEU A 138 -11.52 -4.50 1.46
N TYR A 139 -11.25 -5.36 2.44
CA TYR A 139 -11.75 -5.22 3.80
C TYR A 139 -11.09 -4.04 4.53
N VAL A 140 -9.77 -3.87 4.36
CA VAL A 140 -9.03 -2.73 4.93
C VAL A 140 -9.51 -1.39 4.33
N VAL A 141 -9.75 -1.35 3.01
CA VAL A 141 -10.29 -0.16 2.33
C VAL A 141 -11.73 0.11 2.77
N GLN A 142 -12.57 -0.91 2.90
CA GLN A 142 -13.96 -0.77 3.38
C GLN A 142 -14.02 -0.18 4.79
N THR A 143 -13.17 -0.66 5.70
CA THR A 143 -13.11 -0.16 7.08
C THR A 143 -12.57 1.26 7.14
N GLY A 144 -11.53 1.60 6.37
CA GLY A 144 -11.06 2.98 6.25
C GLY A 144 -12.09 3.92 5.61
N ALA A 145 -12.81 3.47 4.59
CA ALA A 145 -13.87 4.25 3.96
C ALA A 145 -14.99 4.58 4.97
N LEU A 146 -15.33 3.63 5.85
CA LEU A 146 -16.33 3.83 6.89
C LEU A 146 -15.84 4.73 8.03
N PHE A 147 -14.67 4.44 8.61
CA PHE A 147 -14.25 5.06 9.88
C PHE A 147 -13.31 6.26 9.73
N PHE A 148 -12.61 6.39 8.60
CA PHE A 148 -11.68 7.48 8.33
C PHE A 148 -12.24 8.50 7.34
N LEU A 149 -12.86 8.03 6.24
CA LEU A 149 -13.46 8.94 5.24
C LEU A 149 -14.95 9.21 5.45
N ASN A 150 -15.62 8.46 6.32
CA ASN A 150 -17.05 8.58 6.61
C ASN A 150 -17.94 8.50 5.34
N VAL A 151 -17.61 7.58 4.42
CA VAL A 151 -18.37 7.39 3.18
C VAL A 151 -19.78 6.85 3.47
N SER A 152 -20.79 7.50 2.89
CA SER A 152 -22.20 7.11 3.00
C SER A 152 -22.44 5.65 2.57
N ALA A 153 -23.34 4.95 3.25
CA ALA A 153 -23.57 3.51 3.04
C ALA A 153 -23.95 3.17 1.59
N GLY A 154 -24.81 3.98 0.96
CA GLY A 154 -25.26 3.74 -0.42
C GLY A 154 -24.17 3.86 -1.48
N LYS A 155 -23.07 4.55 -1.20
CA LYS A 155 -21.95 4.74 -2.13
C LYS A 155 -20.68 3.97 -1.74
N ARG A 156 -20.66 3.39 -0.54
CA ARG A 156 -19.46 2.79 0.08
C ARG A 156 -18.93 1.60 -0.70
N LEU A 157 -19.78 0.68 -1.14
CA LEU A 157 -19.33 -0.50 -1.88
C LEU A 157 -18.59 -0.10 -3.16
N ASN A 158 -19.17 0.80 -3.95
CA ASN A 158 -18.57 1.29 -5.19
C ASN A 158 -17.27 2.05 -4.95
N PHE A 159 -17.22 2.86 -3.89
CA PHE A 159 -15.99 3.54 -3.48
C PHE A 159 -14.89 2.53 -3.12
N THR A 160 -15.22 1.54 -2.31
CA THR A 160 -14.27 0.52 -1.87
C THR A 160 -13.74 -0.31 -3.03
N LEU A 161 -14.60 -0.72 -3.96
CA LEU A 161 -14.18 -1.46 -5.14
C LEU A 161 -13.20 -0.63 -5.99
N LEU A 162 -13.53 0.65 -6.25
CA LEU A 162 -12.67 1.55 -7.01
C LEU A 162 -11.33 1.79 -6.30
N ALA A 163 -11.36 2.13 -5.01
CA ALA A 163 -10.16 2.43 -4.24
C ALA A 163 -9.25 1.19 -4.10
N SER A 164 -9.82 0.02 -3.82
CA SER A 164 -9.06 -1.23 -3.73
C SER A 164 -8.45 -1.62 -5.07
N ALA A 165 -9.21 -1.49 -6.16
CA ALA A 165 -8.70 -1.77 -7.50
C ALA A 165 -7.51 -0.86 -7.84
N LEU A 166 -7.60 0.44 -7.54
CA LEU A 166 -6.48 1.37 -7.75
C LEU A 166 -5.26 0.98 -6.90
N ILE A 167 -5.44 0.78 -5.59
CA ILE A 167 -4.37 0.41 -4.65
C ILE A 167 -3.65 -0.86 -5.06
N ILE A 168 -4.35 -1.85 -5.59
CA ILE A 168 -3.78 -3.15 -5.99
C ILE A 168 -3.18 -3.08 -7.40
N LEU A 169 -3.92 -2.55 -8.36
CA LEU A 169 -3.55 -2.62 -9.77
C LEU A 169 -2.48 -1.60 -10.15
N ALA A 170 -2.48 -0.39 -9.56
CA ALA A 170 -1.49 0.62 -9.90
C ALA A 170 -0.04 0.15 -9.67
N PRO A 171 0.35 -0.35 -8.48
CA PRO A 171 1.70 -0.89 -8.29
C PRO A 171 1.96 -2.15 -9.12
N ALA A 172 0.96 -3.00 -9.36
CA ALA A 172 1.11 -4.21 -10.17
C ALA A 172 1.40 -3.90 -11.65
N VAL A 173 0.70 -2.91 -12.23
CA VAL A 173 0.91 -2.44 -13.61
C VAL A 173 2.29 -1.82 -13.75
N ILE A 174 2.69 -0.94 -12.83
CA ILE A 174 4.04 -0.33 -12.86
C ILE A 174 5.11 -1.41 -12.75
N ARG A 175 4.94 -2.37 -11.84
CA ARG A 175 5.85 -3.50 -11.69
C ARG A 175 5.98 -4.27 -13.00
N GLY A 176 4.86 -4.65 -13.63
CA GLY A 176 4.86 -5.36 -14.91
C GLY A 176 5.57 -4.60 -16.02
N LEU A 177 5.31 -3.29 -16.15
CA LEU A 177 5.97 -2.42 -17.13
C LEU A 177 7.48 -2.36 -16.91
N PHE A 178 7.92 -2.08 -15.68
CA PHE A 178 9.35 -1.95 -15.38
C PHE A 178 10.10 -3.29 -15.44
N SER A 179 9.47 -4.39 -15.02
CA SER A 179 10.04 -5.73 -15.19
C SER A 179 10.22 -6.10 -16.67
N PHE A 180 9.36 -5.60 -17.55
CA PHE A 180 9.53 -5.80 -18.99
C PHE A 180 10.63 -4.90 -19.58
N LEU A 181 10.71 -3.64 -19.16
CA LEU A 181 11.70 -2.67 -19.66
C LEU A 181 13.12 -2.94 -19.18
N ILE A 182 13.30 -3.39 -17.93
CA ILE A 182 14.61 -3.62 -17.30
C ILE A 182 15.02 -5.11 -17.43
N LYS A 183 14.63 -5.77 -18.53
CA LYS A 183 15.10 -7.14 -18.83
C LYS A 183 16.63 -7.22 -18.80
#